data_AF-A0A258SLT7-F1
#
_entry.id   AF-A0A258SLT7-F1
#
_cell.length_a   1.000
_cell.length_b   1.000
_cell.length_c   1.000
_cell.angle_alpha   90.00
_cell.angle_beta   90.00
_cell.angle_gamma   90.00
#
_symmetry.space_group_name_H-M   'P 1'
#
loop_
_entity.id
_entity.type
_entity.pdbx_description
1 polymer ?
#
loop_
_entity_poly.entity_id
_entity_poly.type
_entity_poly.pdbx_seq_one_letter_code
_entity_poly.pdbx_strand_id
1 'polypeptide(L)'
;MAKSSNLREFQEAILAKLKDAANQVGVESSSRLGVVVGSKKYLVRLNEVREVLPVPPIVAVPLTKSWFLGTTNVRGNLYNVSDLAQFLEMPPTHKSVHNRILLLSTDTTSQVALLVDGLLG
;
A
#
# COMPACT_ATOMS: atom_id res chain seq x y z
N MET A 1 39.42 43.95 -1.67
CA MET A 1 37.95 43.71 -1.75
C MET A 1 37.73 42.50 -2.65
N ALA A 2 37.48 41.29 -2.12
CA ALA A 2 37.06 40.10 -2.91
C ALA A 2 36.78 38.90 -1.97
N LYS A 3 35.53 38.73 -1.51
CA LYS A 3 35.10 37.45 -0.89
C LYS A 3 33.57 37.23 -0.85
N SER A 4 32.78 38.02 -1.59
CA SER A 4 31.30 37.94 -1.54
C SER A 4 30.68 37.18 -2.72
N SER A 5 31.32 37.09 -3.90
CA SER A 5 30.71 36.38 -5.04
C SER A 5 30.61 34.87 -4.80
N ASN A 6 31.63 34.29 -4.19
CA ASN A 6 31.71 32.85 -3.92
C ASN A 6 30.61 32.38 -2.94
N LEU A 7 30.23 33.21 -1.96
CA LEU A 7 29.17 32.85 -1.01
C LEU A 7 27.79 32.83 -1.68
N ARG A 8 27.52 33.80 -2.57
CA ARG A 8 26.25 33.91 -3.26
C ARG A 8 26.07 32.77 -4.26
N GLU A 9 27.08 32.47 -5.05
CA GLU A 9 27.09 31.33 -5.97
C GLU A 9 26.91 30.00 -5.22
N PHE A 10 27.56 29.84 -4.06
CA PHE A 10 27.40 28.67 -3.21
C PHE A 10 25.98 28.55 -2.63
N GLN A 11 25.41 29.67 -2.16
CA GLN A 11 24.02 29.70 -1.67
C GLN A 11 23.02 29.38 -2.79
N GLU A 12 23.21 29.94 -3.98
CA GLU A 12 22.39 29.66 -5.16
C GLU A 12 22.50 28.18 -5.57
N ALA A 13 23.69 27.59 -5.53
CA ALA A 13 23.92 26.17 -5.81
C ALA A 13 23.29 25.25 -4.75
N ILE A 14 23.34 25.60 -3.47
CA ILE A 14 22.67 24.86 -2.39
C ILE A 14 21.14 24.93 -2.56
N LEU A 15 20.60 26.12 -2.83
CA LEU A 15 19.17 26.32 -3.05
C LEU A 15 18.67 25.58 -4.30
N ALA A 16 19.46 25.55 -5.37
CA ALA A 16 19.16 24.77 -6.56
C ALA A 16 19.14 23.27 -6.25
N LYS A 17 20.16 22.73 -5.55
CA LYS A 17 20.20 21.32 -5.12
C LYS A 17 19.05 20.95 -4.19
N LEU A 18 18.65 21.82 -3.26
CA LEU A 18 17.50 21.60 -2.38
C LEU A 18 16.18 21.61 -3.16
N LYS A 19 16.03 22.50 -4.15
CA LYS A 19 14.85 22.52 -5.03
C LYS A 19 14.80 21.30 -5.95
N ASP A 20 15.93 20.87 -6.49
CA ASP A 20 16.01 19.66 -7.31
C ASP A 20 15.72 18.41 -6.48
N ALA A 21 16.25 18.31 -5.26
CA ALA A 21 15.91 17.25 -4.33
C ALA A 21 14.41 17.27 -3.96
N ALA A 22 13.84 18.45 -3.67
CA ALA A 22 12.41 18.60 -3.38
C ALA A 22 11.52 18.31 -4.59
N ASN A 23 11.96 18.60 -5.82
CA ASN A 23 11.25 18.25 -7.05
C ASN A 23 11.42 16.76 -7.40
N GLN A 24 12.53 16.13 -7.02
CA GLN A 24 12.72 14.69 -7.11
C GLN A 24 11.84 13.91 -6.13
N VAL A 25 11.35 14.53 -5.04
CA VAL A 25 10.26 14.00 -4.22
C VAL A 25 8.92 13.94 -5.00
N GLY A 26 8.79 14.67 -6.12
CA GLY A 26 7.63 14.61 -7.02
C GLY A 26 7.74 13.58 -8.15
N VAL A 27 8.96 13.13 -8.46
CA VAL A 27 9.22 11.96 -9.31
C VAL A 27 9.76 10.86 -8.42
N GLU A 28 8.99 10.53 -7.37
CA GLU A 28 9.25 9.31 -6.63
C GLU A 28 9.28 8.16 -7.66
N SER A 29 10.31 7.33 -7.58
CA SER A 29 10.26 6.00 -8.16
C SER A 29 9.07 5.31 -7.48
N SER A 30 7.86 5.49 -8.02
CA SER A 30 6.63 5.05 -7.38
C SER A 30 6.62 3.54 -7.49
N SER A 31 7.28 2.88 -6.55
CA SER A 31 7.30 1.43 -6.48
C SER A 31 5.85 0.99 -6.36
N ARG A 32 5.44 0.09 -7.24
CA ARG A 32 4.08 -0.43 -7.32
C ARG A 32 4.18 -1.92 -7.09
N LEU A 33 3.31 -2.41 -6.22
CA LEU A 33 3.12 -3.83 -6.02
C LEU A 33 2.11 -4.34 -7.04
N GLY A 34 2.52 -5.31 -7.85
CA GLY A 34 1.62 -6.01 -8.76
C GLY A 34 0.81 -7.07 -8.01
N VAL A 35 -0.51 -7.05 -8.16
CA VAL A 35 -1.42 -8.05 -7.55
C VAL A 35 -2.42 -8.59 -8.56
N VAL A 36 -2.85 -9.83 -8.34
CA VAL A 36 -3.94 -10.47 -9.07
C VAL A 36 -5.20 -10.44 -8.21
N VAL A 37 -6.31 -10.05 -8.82
CA VAL A 37 -7.64 -10.03 -8.20
C VAL A 37 -8.63 -10.64 -9.19
N GLY A 38 -9.11 -11.84 -8.91
CA GLY A 38 -9.85 -12.69 -9.84
C GLY A 38 -9.14 -12.80 -11.19
N SER A 39 -9.79 -12.37 -12.26
CA SER A 39 -9.26 -12.40 -13.63
C SER A 39 -8.46 -11.15 -14.03
N LYS A 40 -8.22 -10.20 -13.12
CA LYS A 40 -7.63 -8.89 -13.43
C LYS A 40 -6.31 -8.68 -12.67
N LYS A 41 -5.44 -7.85 -13.25
CA LYS A 41 -4.17 -7.43 -12.65
C LYS A 41 -4.28 -5.97 -12.23
N TYR A 42 -3.86 -5.69 -11.00
CA TYR A 42 -3.88 -4.36 -10.41
C TYR A 42 -2.49 -3.96 -9.94
N LEU A 43 -2.29 -2.65 -9.82
CA LEU A 43 -1.10 -2.05 -9.24
C LEU A 43 -1.52 -1.27 -8.00
N VAL A 44 -0.90 -1.58 -6.87
CA VAL A 44 -1.09 -0.84 -5.61
C VAL A 44 0.17 -0.03 -5.35
N ARG A 45 0.05 1.23 -4.93
CA ARG A 45 1.23 2.01 -4.56
C ARG A 45 1.86 1.41 -3.32
N LEU A 46 3.17 1.20 -3.34
CA LEU A 46 3.85 0.53 -2.23
C LEU A 46 3.80 1.35 -0.94
N ASN A 47 3.72 2.69 -1.03
CA ASN A 47 3.56 3.57 0.13
C ASN A 47 2.20 3.43 0.84
N GLU A 48 1.19 2.85 0.18
CA GLU A 48 -0.13 2.55 0.76
C GLU A 48 -0.20 1.14 1.33
N VAL A 49 0.82 0.32 1.12
CA VAL A 49 0.89 -1.04 1.64
C VAL A 49 1.84 -1.06 2.82
N ARG A 50 1.30 -1.29 4.01
CA ARG A 50 2.10 -1.45 5.23
C ARG A 50 2.84 -2.78 5.25
N GLU A 51 2.16 -3.86 4.85
CA GLU A 51 2.72 -5.20 4.87
C GLU A 51 1.91 -6.15 3.97
N VAL A 52 2.56 -7.21 3.48
CA VAL A 52 1.93 -8.29 2.75
C VAL A 52 2.19 -9.60 3.48
N LEU A 53 1.11 -10.33 3.82
CA LEU A 53 1.18 -11.54 4.63
C LEU A 53 0.40 -12.69 3.98
N PRO A 54 0.77 -13.95 4.23
CA PRO A 54 -0.14 -15.09 4.05
C PRO A 54 -1.43 -14.86 4.84
N VAL A 55 -2.54 -15.43 4.39
CA VAL A 55 -3.86 -15.21 5.01
C VAL A 55 -3.90 -15.91 6.40
N PRO A 56 -3.94 -15.15 7.52
CA PRO A 56 -4.13 -15.72 8.86
C PRO A 56 -5.60 -16.17 9.06
N PRO A 57 -5.92 -16.85 10.16
CA PRO A 57 -7.31 -17.16 10.51
C PRO A 57 -8.17 -15.89 10.57
N ILE A 58 -9.30 -15.91 9.88
CA ILE A 58 -10.28 -14.81 9.85
C ILE A 58 -11.49 -15.22 10.70
N VAL A 59 -11.88 -14.36 11.62
CA VAL A 59 -13.10 -14.49 12.43
C VAL A 59 -14.20 -13.71 11.74
N ALA A 60 -15.24 -14.42 11.28
CA ALA A 60 -16.36 -13.80 10.59
C ALA A 60 -17.13 -12.83 11.51
N VAL A 61 -17.55 -11.70 10.94
CA VAL A 61 -18.39 -10.71 11.64
C VAL A 61 -19.81 -10.79 11.08
N PRO A 62 -20.83 -11.00 11.93
CA PRO A 62 -22.21 -11.15 11.47
C PRO A 62 -22.78 -9.83 10.92
N LEU A 63 -23.84 -9.94 10.10
CA LEU A 63 -24.56 -8.81 9.51
C LEU A 63 -23.71 -7.90 8.61
N THR A 64 -22.65 -8.47 8.02
CA THR A 64 -21.77 -7.76 7.08
C THR A 64 -22.05 -8.17 5.64
N LYS A 65 -21.50 -7.41 4.69
CA LYS A 65 -21.57 -7.75 3.26
C LYS A 65 -20.68 -8.96 2.96
N SER A 66 -20.99 -9.72 1.92
CA SER A 66 -20.23 -10.95 1.57
C SER A 66 -18.75 -10.70 1.28
N TRP A 67 -18.41 -9.51 0.78
CA TRP A 67 -17.03 -9.09 0.57
C TRP A 67 -16.28 -8.79 1.87
N PHE A 68 -16.97 -8.61 3.00
CA PHE A 68 -16.33 -8.42 4.29
C PHE A 68 -16.16 -9.78 4.97
N LEU A 69 -14.96 -10.32 4.92
CA LEU A 69 -14.69 -11.67 5.42
C LEU A 69 -14.66 -11.74 6.94
N GLY A 70 -14.37 -10.63 7.60
CA GLY A 70 -14.36 -10.51 9.05
C GLY A 70 -13.12 -9.79 9.58
N THR A 71 -12.63 -10.22 10.73
CA THR A 71 -11.45 -9.64 11.38
C THR A 71 -10.35 -10.66 11.57
N THR A 72 -9.10 -10.20 11.62
CA THR A 72 -7.95 -11.05 11.96
C THR A 72 -6.97 -10.31 12.84
N ASN A 73 -6.24 -11.06 13.67
CA ASN A 73 -5.20 -10.52 14.52
C ASN A 73 -3.84 -10.66 13.83
N VAL A 74 -3.20 -9.53 13.57
CA VAL A 74 -1.81 -9.46 13.13
C VAL A 74 -0.98 -8.81 14.22
N ARG A 75 -0.22 -9.62 14.97
CA ARG A 75 0.71 -9.15 16.00
C ARG A 75 0.07 -8.19 17.01
N GLY A 76 -1.10 -8.56 17.53
CA GLY A 76 -1.85 -7.77 18.51
C GLY A 76 -2.76 -6.69 17.93
N ASN A 77 -2.73 -6.48 16.61
CA ASN A 77 -3.54 -5.50 15.90
C ASN A 77 -4.70 -6.19 15.16
N LEU A 78 -5.93 -5.66 15.29
CA LEU A 78 -7.11 -6.22 14.66
C LEU A 78 -7.36 -5.56 13.30
N TYR A 79 -7.15 -6.31 12.22
CA TYR A 79 -7.42 -5.87 10.87
C TYR A 79 -8.77 -6.36 10.38
N ASN A 80 -9.52 -5.48 9.73
CA ASN A 80 -10.73 -5.80 9.01
C ASN A 80 -10.39 -6.32 7.63
N VAL A 81 -10.77 -7.56 7.32
CA VAL A 81 -10.39 -8.25 6.08
C VAL A 81 -11.54 -8.22 5.09
N SER A 82 -11.28 -7.63 3.92
CA SER A 82 -12.21 -7.61 2.79
C SER A 82 -11.66 -8.43 1.62
N ASP A 83 -12.49 -9.26 1.00
CA ASP A 83 -12.22 -9.90 -0.29
C ASP A 83 -12.32 -8.84 -1.40
N LEU A 84 -11.16 -8.47 -1.97
CA LEU A 84 -11.11 -7.42 -2.98
C LEU A 84 -11.82 -7.84 -4.27
N ALA A 85 -11.83 -9.12 -4.63
CA ALA A 85 -12.54 -9.60 -5.81
C ALA A 85 -14.05 -9.43 -5.63
N GLN A 86 -14.60 -9.87 -4.49
CA GLN A 86 -16.04 -9.69 -4.21
C GLN A 86 -16.42 -8.23 -4.05
N PHE A 87 -15.55 -7.41 -3.45
CA PHE A 87 -15.79 -5.97 -3.30
C PHE A 87 -15.91 -5.28 -4.67
N LEU A 88 -15.16 -5.75 -5.66
CA LEU A 88 -15.21 -5.28 -7.05
C LEU A 88 -16.25 -6.03 -7.90
N GLU A 89 -17.22 -6.69 -7.27
CA GLU A 89 -18.33 -7.42 -7.91
C GLU A 89 -17.87 -8.59 -8.80
N MET A 90 -16.71 -9.17 -8.50
CA MET A 90 -16.19 -10.38 -9.13
C MET A 90 -16.51 -11.63 -8.29
N PRO A 91 -16.35 -12.84 -8.84
CA PRO A 91 -16.50 -14.07 -8.06
C PRO A 91 -15.57 -14.11 -6.82
N PRO A 92 -15.98 -14.80 -5.74
CA PRO A 92 -15.16 -14.93 -4.53
C PRO A 92 -13.77 -15.47 -4.78
N THR A 93 -12.78 -14.93 -4.06
CA THR A 93 -11.41 -15.40 -4.16
C THR A 93 -11.32 -16.86 -3.70
N HIS A 94 -10.83 -17.75 -4.56
CA HIS A 94 -10.66 -19.16 -4.21
C HIS A 94 -9.56 -19.32 -3.15
N LYS A 95 -9.75 -20.24 -2.20
CA LYS A 95 -8.72 -20.53 -1.19
C LYS A 95 -7.51 -21.17 -1.84
N SER A 96 -6.37 -20.49 -1.77
CA SER A 96 -5.09 -20.98 -2.26
C SER A 96 -3.94 -20.51 -1.36
N VAL A 97 -2.83 -21.24 -1.38
CA VAL A 97 -1.58 -20.88 -0.65
C VAL A 97 -0.92 -19.62 -1.20
N HIS A 98 -1.32 -19.18 -2.40
CA HIS A 98 -0.83 -17.98 -3.06
C HIS A 98 -1.53 -16.71 -2.58
N ASN A 99 -2.72 -16.87 -1.98
CA ASN A 99 -3.49 -15.73 -1.49
C ASN A 99 -2.69 -14.95 -0.47
N ARG A 100 -2.82 -13.63 -0.52
CA ARG A 100 -2.19 -12.72 0.42
C ARG A 100 -3.21 -11.74 0.95
N ILE A 101 -2.98 -11.29 2.18
CA ILE A 101 -3.62 -10.08 2.68
C ILE A 101 -2.64 -8.92 2.54
N LEU A 102 -3.10 -7.80 1.97
CA LEU A 102 -2.39 -6.53 1.98
C LEU A 102 -2.91 -5.71 3.15
N LEU A 103 -2.05 -5.42 4.12
CA LEU A 103 -2.36 -4.48 5.18
C LEU A 103 -2.15 -3.08 4.62
N LEU A 104 -3.20 -2.26 4.60
CA LEU A 104 -3.11 -0.91 4.08
C LEU A 104 -2.58 0.04 5.15
N SER A 105 -1.73 0.97 4.72
CA SER A 105 -1.42 2.18 5.49
C SER A 105 -2.55 3.17 5.25
N THR A 106 -3.32 3.47 6.30
CA THR A 106 -4.36 4.50 6.23
C THR A 106 -4.04 5.56 7.27
N ASP A 107 -4.31 6.82 6.94
CA ASP A 107 -4.20 7.95 7.88
C ASP A 107 -5.30 7.90 8.96
N THR A 108 -6.28 7.00 8.79
CA THR A 108 -7.37 6.79 9.72
C THR A 108 -7.02 5.75 10.79
N THR A 109 -7.79 5.73 11.89
CA THR A 109 -7.65 4.71 12.95
C THR A 109 -8.09 3.31 12.53
N SER A 110 -8.71 3.16 11.36
CA SER A 110 -9.24 1.88 10.89
C SER A 110 -8.17 1.01 10.26
N GLN A 111 -7.92 -0.15 10.85
CA GLN A 111 -6.99 -1.14 10.33
C GLN A 111 -7.67 -1.95 9.21
N VAL A 112 -7.22 -1.76 7.98
CA VAL A 112 -7.81 -2.37 6.77
C VAL A 112 -6.84 -3.39 6.16
N ALA A 113 -7.37 -4.55 5.82
CA ALA A 113 -6.68 -5.61 5.09
C ALA A 113 -7.48 -6.03 3.85
N LEU A 114 -6.81 -6.15 2.71
CA LEU A 114 -7.41 -6.62 1.46
C LEU A 114 -6.90 -8.01 1.11
N LEU A 115 -7.79 -8.97 0.94
CA LEU A 115 -7.46 -10.28 0.39
C LEU A 115 -7.34 -10.19 -1.14
N VAL A 116 -6.27 -10.76 -1.68
CA VAL A 116 -6.00 -10.91 -3.12
C VAL A 116 -5.59 -12.34 -3.46
N ASP A 117 -5.74 -12.73 -4.72
CA ASP A 117 -5.37 -14.05 -5.24
C ASP A 117 -3.87 -14.31 -5.19
N GLY A 118 -3.06 -13.28 -5.42
CA GLY A 118 -1.60 -13.40 -5.38
C GLY A 118 -0.85 -12.13 -5.79
N LEU A 119 0.48 -12.21 -5.72
CA LEU A 119 1.41 -11.14 -6.10
C LEU A 119 2.05 -11.43 -7.45
N LEU A 120 2.44 -10.39 -8.18
CA LEU A 120 3.09 -10.46 -9.49
C LEU A 120 4.53 -9.94 -9.49
N GLY A 121 4.97 -9.30 -8.41
CA GLY A 121 6.26 -8.60 -8.30
C GLY A 121 6.13 -7.31 -7.52
#